data_AF-A0A6M3GXL8-F1
#
_entry.id   AF-A0A6M3GXL8-F1
#
_cell.length_a   1.000
_cell.length_b   1.000
_cell.length_c   1.000
_cell.angle_alpha   90.00
_cell.angle_beta   90.00
_cell.angle_gamma   90.00
#
_symmetry.space_group_name_H-M   'P 1'
#
loop_
_entity.id
_entity.type
_entity.pdbx_description
1 polymer ?
#
loop_
_entity_poly.entity_id
_entity_poly.type
_entity_poly.pdbx_seq_one_letter_code
_entity_poly.pdbx_strand_id
1 'polypeptide(L)'
;MKSLLVLSAVLALVAAETYKTDHDSLDVESIVTNADTLKALTQCFLDKGDCDETATAFKKVLPEATATACAKCTPAQKHMLRRYLEEVKKTSAEDFEALGKKYDPEGKYVSALREAISNA
;
A
#
# COMPACT_ATOMS: atom_id res chain seq x y z
N MET A 1 39.62 -25.27 34.44
CA MET A 1 38.29 -25.15 35.08
C MET A 1 37.53 -24.07 34.34
N LYS A 2 36.26 -24.36 34.04
CA LYS A 2 35.40 -23.64 33.09
C LYS A 2 34.99 -22.27 33.66
N SER A 3 35.27 -21.19 32.95
CA SER A 3 34.57 -19.91 33.16
C SER A 3 33.70 -19.63 31.95
N LEU A 4 32.39 -19.69 32.20
CA LEU A 4 31.31 -19.49 31.25
C LEU A 4 31.32 -18.04 30.76
N LEU A 5 31.54 -17.86 29.46
CA LEU A 5 31.23 -16.63 28.73
C LEU A 5 29.70 -16.53 28.62
N VAL A 6 29.09 -15.71 29.47
CA VAL A 6 27.66 -15.36 29.35
C VAL A 6 27.53 -14.34 28.22
N LEU A 7 27.25 -14.83 27.01
CA LEU A 7 26.95 -14.02 25.84
C LEU A 7 25.52 -13.48 26.00
N SER A 8 25.40 -12.26 26.55
CA SER A 8 24.12 -11.56 26.63
C SER A 8 23.71 -11.10 25.24
N ALA A 9 22.87 -11.89 24.57
CA ALA A 9 22.23 -11.51 23.31
C ALA A 9 21.18 -10.43 23.58
N VAL A 10 21.55 -9.16 23.34
CA VAL A 10 20.58 -8.06 23.30
C VAL A 10 19.77 -8.23 22.02
N LEU A 11 18.54 -8.76 22.16
CA LEU A 11 17.52 -8.70 21.12
C LEU A 11 17.12 -7.23 20.95
N ALA A 12 17.70 -6.54 19.98
CA ALA A 12 17.20 -5.24 19.55
C ALA A 12 15.83 -5.46 18.90
N LEU A 13 14.75 -5.14 19.63
CA LEU A 13 13.43 -4.99 19.04
C LEU A 13 13.48 -3.77 18.12
N VAL A 14 13.72 -3.98 16.83
CA VAL A 14 13.54 -2.92 15.83
C VAL A 14 12.03 -2.71 15.72
N ALA A 15 11.50 -1.65 16.35
CA ALA A 15 10.15 -1.21 16.08
C ALA A 15 10.12 -0.74 14.62
N ALA A 16 9.42 -1.48 13.76
CA ALA A 16 9.24 -1.08 12.37
C ALA A 16 8.41 0.21 12.32
N GLU A 17 8.94 1.27 11.72
CA GLU A 17 8.19 2.50 11.50
C GLU A 17 7.08 2.25 10.48
N THR A 18 5.83 2.60 10.84
CA THR A 18 4.67 2.48 9.95
C THR A 18 4.19 3.84 9.47
N TYR A 19 3.40 3.86 8.40
CA TYR A 19 2.62 5.04 8.05
C TYR A 19 1.60 5.38 9.15
N LYS A 20 1.09 6.62 9.11
CA LYS A 20 0.01 7.06 10.00
C LYS A 20 -1.19 6.12 9.89
N THR A 21 -1.80 5.81 11.02
CA THR A 21 -2.88 4.82 11.14
C THR A 21 -4.27 5.45 11.22
N ASP A 22 -4.37 6.77 11.01
CA ASP A 22 -5.61 7.55 11.16
C ASP A 22 -6.75 7.07 10.25
N HIS A 23 -6.43 6.26 9.24
CA HIS A 23 -7.34 5.72 8.22
C HIS A 23 -7.41 4.19 8.19
N ASP A 24 -6.81 3.49 9.16
CA ASP A 24 -6.75 2.02 9.15
C ASP A 24 -8.12 1.36 9.41
N SER A 25 -9.10 2.13 9.91
CA SER A 25 -10.48 1.67 10.14
C SER A 25 -11.43 1.98 8.99
N LEU A 26 -10.93 2.47 7.84
CA LEU A 26 -11.78 2.72 6.67
C LEU A 26 -12.37 1.41 6.14
N ASP A 27 -13.66 1.44 5.82
CA ASP A 27 -14.32 0.34 5.12
C ASP A 27 -13.99 0.41 3.62
N VAL A 28 -12.93 -0.28 3.22
CA VAL A 28 -12.50 -0.35 1.82
C VAL A 28 -13.56 -0.97 0.92
N GLU A 29 -14.40 -1.89 1.41
CA GLU A 29 -15.44 -2.51 0.58
C GLU A 29 -16.48 -1.48 0.15
N SER A 30 -16.87 -0.56 1.03
CA SER A 30 -17.78 0.54 0.69
C SER A 30 -17.22 1.48 -0.41
N ILE A 31 -15.89 1.63 -0.45
CA ILE A 31 -15.19 2.47 -1.43
C ILE A 31 -15.10 1.76 -2.78
N VAL A 32 -14.64 0.50 -2.79
CA VAL A 32 -14.36 -0.21 -4.05
C VAL A 32 -15.62 -0.72 -4.73
N THR A 33 -16.70 -1.00 -3.99
CA THR A 33 -17.99 -1.43 -4.57
C THR A 33 -18.82 -0.29 -5.14
N ASN A 34 -18.51 0.96 -4.78
CA ASN A 34 -19.13 2.14 -5.36
C ASN A 34 -18.35 2.60 -6.61
N ALA A 35 -18.93 2.36 -7.79
CA ALA A 35 -18.26 2.63 -9.07
C ALA A 35 -17.80 4.09 -9.24
N ASP A 36 -18.63 5.06 -8.81
CA ASP A 36 -18.29 6.48 -8.93
C ASP A 36 -17.15 6.87 -7.97
N THR A 37 -17.17 6.32 -6.75
CA THR A 37 -16.13 6.55 -5.74
C THR A 37 -14.81 5.92 -6.16
N LEU A 38 -14.83 4.65 -6.60
CA LEU A 38 -13.64 3.95 -7.11
C LEU A 38 -13.03 4.69 -8.31
N LYS A 39 -13.88 5.17 -9.22
CA LYS A 39 -13.44 5.96 -10.38
C LYS A 39 -12.81 7.27 -9.93
N ALA A 40 -13.48 8.06 -9.08
CA ALA A 40 -12.95 9.33 -8.59
C ALA A 40 -11.60 9.15 -7.87
N LEU A 41 -11.51 8.16 -6.98
CA LEU A 41 -10.28 7.80 -6.26
C LEU A 41 -9.15 7.43 -7.24
N THR A 42 -9.47 6.65 -8.27
CA THR A 42 -8.49 6.24 -9.28
C THR A 42 -8.02 7.41 -10.14
N GLN A 43 -8.94 8.29 -10.55
CA GLN A 43 -8.56 9.52 -11.27
C GLN A 43 -7.70 10.44 -10.38
N CYS A 44 -8.03 10.57 -9.09
CA CYS A 44 -7.16 11.25 -8.12
C CYS A 44 -5.75 10.65 -8.12
N PHE A 45 -5.62 9.34 -7.99
CA PHE A 45 -4.31 8.66 -8.00
C PHE A 45 -3.59 8.78 -9.33
N LEU A 46 -4.29 9.02 -10.44
CA LEU A 46 -3.71 9.25 -11.77
C LEU A 46 -3.41 10.73 -12.09
N ASP A 47 -3.62 11.67 -11.17
CA ASP A 47 -3.57 13.13 -11.43
C ASP A 47 -4.59 13.61 -12.50
N LYS A 48 -5.72 12.93 -12.61
CA LYS A 48 -6.78 13.21 -13.61
C LYS A 48 -8.08 13.74 -12.99
N GLY A 49 -8.14 13.92 -11.68
CA GLY A 49 -9.32 14.40 -10.98
C GLY A 49 -8.99 14.89 -9.58
N ASP A 50 -10.00 15.45 -8.92
CA ASP A 50 -9.89 15.97 -7.56
C ASP A 50 -9.63 14.85 -6.55
N CYS A 51 -8.85 15.19 -5.52
CA CYS A 51 -8.57 14.32 -4.40
C CYS A 51 -9.18 14.93 -3.14
N ASP A 52 -9.94 14.14 -2.38
CA ASP A 52 -10.25 14.51 -1.00
C ASP A 52 -9.01 14.41 -0.10
N GLU A 53 -9.14 14.83 1.15
CA GLU A 53 -8.04 14.86 2.11
C GLU A 53 -7.43 13.46 2.36
N THR A 54 -8.28 12.45 2.50
CA THR A 54 -7.89 11.06 2.75
C THR A 54 -7.14 10.47 1.55
N ALA A 55 -7.71 10.59 0.35
CA ALA A 55 -7.10 10.17 -0.89
C ALA A 55 -5.77 10.90 -1.14
N THR A 56 -5.70 12.18 -0.79
CA THR A 56 -4.45 12.96 -0.87
C THR A 56 -3.37 12.40 0.06
N ALA A 57 -3.72 11.98 1.27
CA ALA A 57 -2.77 11.38 2.21
C ALA A 57 -2.21 10.06 1.66
N PHE A 58 -3.06 9.17 1.14
CA PHE A 58 -2.62 7.92 0.51
C PHE A 58 -1.77 8.17 -0.74
N LYS A 59 -2.23 9.04 -1.64
CA LYS A 59 -1.53 9.38 -2.89
C LYS A 59 -0.11 9.86 -2.66
N LYS A 60 0.13 10.63 -1.60
CA LYS A 60 1.47 11.12 -1.24
C LYS A 60 2.44 10.00 -0.90
N VAL A 61 1.97 8.90 -0.31
CA VAL A 61 2.82 7.77 0.10
C VAL A 61 2.91 6.67 -0.96
N LEU A 62 2.01 6.62 -1.95
CA LEU A 62 2.01 5.59 -3.00
C LEU A 62 3.37 5.41 -3.70
N PRO A 63 4.12 6.45 -4.11
CA PRO A 63 5.42 6.26 -4.76
C PRO A 63 6.44 5.50 -3.88
N GLU A 64 6.54 5.86 -2.60
CA GLU A 64 7.42 5.16 -1.66
C GLU A 64 6.89 3.76 -1.38
N ALA A 65 5.59 3.61 -1.10
CA ALA A 65 4.97 2.33 -0.81
C ALA A 65 5.15 1.35 -1.98
N THR A 66 5.08 1.81 -3.22
CA THR A 66 5.36 0.97 -4.39
C THR A 66 6.85 0.60 -4.44
N ALA A 67 7.77 1.58 -4.39
CA ALA A 67 9.21 1.33 -4.49
C ALA A 67 9.77 0.44 -3.37
N THR A 68 9.13 0.45 -2.20
CA THR A 68 9.54 -0.32 -1.01
C THR A 68 8.67 -1.54 -0.73
N ALA A 69 7.79 -1.93 -1.66
CA ALA A 69 6.88 -3.06 -1.49
C ALA A 69 6.05 -2.98 -0.19
N CYS A 70 5.52 -1.80 0.12
CA CYS A 70 4.66 -1.53 1.26
C CYS A 70 5.34 -1.86 2.61
N ALA A 71 6.67 -1.67 2.72
CA ALA A 71 7.44 -2.02 3.91
C ALA A 71 6.93 -1.35 5.20
N LYS A 72 6.39 -0.13 5.09
CA LYS A 72 5.82 0.65 6.21
C LYS A 72 4.30 0.55 6.33
N CYS A 73 3.65 -0.24 5.48
CA CYS A 73 2.20 -0.39 5.51
C CYS A 73 1.76 -1.27 6.68
N THR A 74 0.72 -0.85 7.38
CA THR A 74 0.05 -1.71 8.36
C THR A 74 -0.70 -2.86 7.69
N PRO A 75 -1.11 -3.91 8.42
CA PRO A 75 -1.95 -4.96 7.86
C PRO A 75 -3.23 -4.43 7.20
N ALA A 76 -3.88 -3.44 7.84
CA ALA A 76 -5.06 -2.79 7.28
C ALA A 76 -4.75 -2.07 5.97
N GLN A 77 -3.65 -1.31 5.90
CA GLN A 77 -3.25 -0.60 4.67
C GLN A 77 -2.90 -1.55 3.52
N LYS A 78 -2.25 -2.68 3.82
CA LYS A 78 -1.97 -3.73 2.83
C LYS A 78 -3.26 -4.35 2.31
N HIS A 79 -4.21 -4.64 3.21
CA HIS A 79 -5.54 -5.13 2.85
C HIS A 79 -6.27 -4.13 1.94
N MET A 80 -6.32 -2.86 2.34
CA MET A 80 -6.96 -1.80 1.55
C MET A 80 -6.34 -1.67 0.15
N LEU A 81 -5.01 -1.64 0.07
CA LEU A 81 -4.29 -1.56 -1.20
C LEU A 81 -4.57 -2.78 -2.09
N ARG A 82 -4.59 -3.99 -1.53
CA ARG A 82 -4.94 -5.21 -2.27
C ARG A 82 -6.35 -5.12 -2.85
N ARG A 83 -7.35 -4.83 -2.01
CA ARG A 83 -8.75 -4.76 -2.43
C ARG A 83 -8.98 -3.68 -3.48
N TYR A 84 -8.36 -2.51 -3.32
CA TYR A 84 -8.36 -1.45 -4.34
C TYR A 84 -7.81 -1.92 -5.68
N LEU A 85 -6.60 -2.50 -5.69
CA LEU A 85 -5.96 -2.95 -6.94
C LEU A 85 -6.72 -4.10 -7.62
N GLU A 86 -7.30 -5.01 -6.84
CA GLU A 86 -8.15 -6.09 -7.34
C GLU A 86 -9.39 -5.55 -8.05
N GLU A 87 -10.10 -4.60 -7.42
CA GLU A 87 -11.32 -4.06 -8.00
C GLU A 87 -11.02 -3.17 -9.21
N VAL A 88 -10.00 -2.30 -9.16
CA VAL A 88 -9.59 -1.51 -10.35
C VAL A 88 -9.25 -2.42 -11.52
N LYS A 89 -8.48 -3.49 -11.29
CA LYS A 89 -8.14 -4.46 -12.35
C LYS A 89 -9.37 -5.13 -12.95
N LYS A 90 -10.37 -5.42 -12.12
CA LYS A 90 -11.64 -6.04 -12.53
C LYS A 90 -12.53 -5.08 -13.31
N THR A 91 -12.57 -3.79 -12.93
CA THR A 91 -13.48 -2.81 -13.52
C THR A 91 -12.86 -2.04 -14.70
N SER A 92 -11.55 -1.80 -14.70
CA SER A 92 -10.85 -0.97 -15.69
C SER A 92 -9.39 -1.41 -15.86
N ALA A 93 -9.14 -2.24 -16.89
CA ALA A 93 -7.78 -2.62 -17.26
C ALA A 93 -6.92 -1.42 -17.66
N GLU A 94 -7.52 -0.41 -18.31
CA GLU A 94 -6.83 0.82 -18.70
C GLU A 94 -6.32 1.59 -17.48
N ASP A 95 -7.17 1.82 -16.48
CA ASP A 95 -6.75 2.53 -15.27
C ASP A 95 -5.71 1.72 -14.49
N PHE A 96 -5.86 0.39 -14.43
CA PHE A 96 -4.87 -0.48 -13.80
C PHE A 96 -3.49 -0.37 -14.46
N GLU A 97 -3.43 -0.37 -15.79
CA GLU A 97 -2.20 -0.14 -16.54
C GLU A 97 -1.64 1.27 -16.33
N ALA A 98 -2.50 2.29 -16.28
CA ALA A 98 -2.09 3.66 -16.05
C ALA A 98 -1.48 3.84 -14.64
N LEU A 99 -2.03 3.20 -13.62
CA LEU A 99 -1.48 3.18 -12.27
C LEU A 99 -0.09 2.52 -12.27
N GLY A 100 0.04 1.38 -12.95
CA GLY A 100 1.32 0.70 -13.12
C GLY A 100 2.36 1.60 -13.77
N LYS A 101 2.03 2.25 -14.89
CA LYS A 101 2.93 3.18 -15.58
C LYS A 101 3.30 4.38 -14.71
N LYS A 102 2.41 4.85 -13.85
CA LYS A 102 2.65 6.01 -13.00
C LYS A 102 3.57 5.70 -11.83
N TYR A 103 3.33 4.60 -11.12
CA TYR A 103 4.02 4.28 -9.86
C TYR A 103 5.17 3.27 -10.05
N ASP A 104 5.20 2.53 -11.15
CA ASP A 104 6.25 1.58 -11.51
C ASP A 104 6.45 1.51 -13.04
N PRO A 105 6.88 2.61 -13.70
CA PRO A 105 7.03 2.68 -15.16
C PRO A 105 7.99 1.63 -15.74
N GLU A 106 8.97 1.20 -14.94
CA GLU A 106 9.96 0.20 -15.34
C GLU A 106 9.57 -1.25 -14.96
N GLY A 107 8.43 -1.43 -14.27
CA GLY A 107 7.94 -2.75 -13.85
C GLY A 107 8.81 -3.45 -12.80
N LYS A 108 9.60 -2.69 -12.03
CA LYS A 108 10.59 -3.22 -11.08
C LYS A 108 9.98 -3.65 -9.74
N TYR A 109 8.85 -3.05 -9.35
CA TYR A 109 8.33 -3.11 -7.99
C TYR A 109 7.02 -3.89 -7.87
N VAL A 110 6.23 -3.99 -8.94
CA VAL A 110 4.91 -4.63 -8.95
C VAL A 110 4.94 -6.06 -8.42
N SER A 111 5.98 -6.84 -8.70
CA SER A 111 6.09 -8.23 -8.19
C SER A 111 6.22 -8.26 -6.67
N ALA A 112 7.17 -7.50 -6.12
CA ALA A 112 7.41 -7.44 -4.68
C ALA A 112 6.22 -6.83 -3.94
N LEU A 113 5.61 -5.78 -4.50
CA LEU A 113 4.41 -5.17 -3.95
C LEU A 113 3.25 -6.17 -3.89
N ARG A 114 3.02 -6.94 -4.96
CA ARG A 114 1.98 -7.97 -5.01
C ARG A 114 2.18 -9.03 -3.94
N GLU A 115 3.40 -9.51 -3.76
CA GLU A 115 3.74 -10.47 -2.73
C GLU A 115 3.54 -9.89 -1.32
N ALA A 116 3.92 -8.64 -1.11
CA ALA A 116 3.79 -7.97 0.18
C ALA A 116 2.33 -7.76 0.62
N ILE A 117 1.40 -7.65 -0.33
CA ILE A 117 -0.04 -7.44 -0.06
C ILE A 117 -0.88 -8.71 -0.22
N SER A 118 -0.39 -9.78 -0.84
CA SER A 118 -1.21 -10.98 -1.13
C SER A 118 -1.70 -11.74 0.10
N ASN A 119 -0.99 -11.60 1.23
CA ASN A 119 -1.30 -12.27 2.49
C ASN A 119 -2.03 -11.35 3.50
N ALA A 120 -2.54 -10.21 3.04
CA ALA A 120 -3.24 -9.20 3.85
C ALA A 120 -4.76 -9.23 3.67
#